data_AF-A0A3M1EJM1-F1
#
_entry.id   AF-A0A3M1EJM1-F1
#
_cell.length_a   1.000
_cell.length_b   1.000
_cell.length_c   1.000
_cell.angle_alpha   90.00
_cell.angle_beta   90.00
_cell.angle_gamma   90.00
#
_symmetry.space_group_name_H-M   'P 1'
#
loop_
_entity.id
_entity.type
_entity.pdbx_description
1 polymer ?
#
loop_
_entity_poly.entity_id
_entity_poly.type
_entity_poly.pdbx_seq_one_letter_code
_entity_poly.pdbx_strand_id
1 'polypeptide(L)'
;MSERCRVVVCGFDPILVRGYVKTGERALWWHLPDELYEDYKVQPGDAISGKLLAVYNGEGEKIASPNEDFTWRASNESGLAIVLPPEVITKYKLTEFHFLELSIEKIGRDGQEEEVYPGETKLRKWWPDERMKLEYKVDYIE
;
A
#
# COMPACT_ATOMS: atom_id res chain seq x y z
N MET A 1 10.88 5.19 -14.57
CA MET A 1 10.63 6.30 -13.59
C MET A 1 9.54 5.80 -12.66
N SER A 2 8.85 6.65 -11.89
CA SER A 2 7.92 6.17 -10.86
C SER A 2 6.70 7.06 -10.68
N GLU A 3 5.62 6.48 -10.17
CA GLU A 3 4.54 7.26 -9.57
C GLU A 3 4.68 7.23 -8.05
N ARG A 4 4.90 8.39 -7.44
CA ARG A 4 4.93 8.56 -5.99
C ARG A 4 3.53 8.86 -5.49
N CYS A 5 3.10 8.15 -4.46
CA CYS A 5 1.80 8.35 -3.84
C CYS A 5 1.89 8.30 -2.31
N ARG A 6 0.88 8.88 -1.66
CA ARG A 6 0.68 8.75 -0.21
C ARG A 6 -0.75 8.31 0.05
N VAL A 7 -0.91 7.09 0.52
CA VAL A 7 -2.20 6.38 0.63
C VAL A 7 -2.55 6.06 2.07
N VAL A 8 -3.84 5.91 2.36
CA VAL A 8 -4.32 5.33 3.62
C VAL A 8 -4.37 3.81 3.49
N VAL A 9 -4.05 3.11 4.58
CA VAL A 9 -4.26 1.67 4.68
C VAL A 9 -5.74 1.40 4.93
N CYS A 10 -6.33 0.48 4.18
CA CYS A 10 -7.67 -0.03 4.40
C CYS A 10 -7.60 -1.43 4.99
N GLY A 11 -8.60 -1.84 5.76
CA GLY A 11 -8.64 -3.23 6.19
C GLY A 11 -9.69 -3.55 7.23
N PHE A 12 -9.47 -4.66 7.92
CA PHE A 12 -10.27 -5.04 9.06
C PHE A 12 -9.80 -4.35 10.35
N ASP A 13 -10.67 -4.39 11.36
CA ASP A 13 -10.33 -3.99 12.73
C ASP A 13 -9.04 -4.69 13.23
N PRO A 14 -8.18 -4.03 14.03
CA PRO A 14 -6.91 -4.60 14.49
C PRO A 14 -7.02 -5.97 15.18
N ILE A 15 -8.12 -6.29 15.86
CA ILE A 15 -8.34 -7.62 16.45
C ILE A 15 -8.44 -8.68 15.36
N LEU A 16 -9.17 -8.39 14.29
CA LEU A 16 -9.32 -9.29 13.15
C LEU A 16 -8.02 -9.40 12.36
N VAL A 17 -7.30 -8.29 12.16
CA VAL A 17 -5.99 -8.28 11.48
C VAL A 17 -5.05 -9.32 12.08
N ARG A 18 -4.98 -9.41 13.41
CA ARG A 18 -4.19 -10.43 14.11
C ARG A 18 -4.55 -11.86 13.70
N GLY A 19 -5.84 -12.15 13.52
CA GLY A 19 -6.34 -13.45 13.06
C GLY A 19 -5.92 -13.73 11.61
N TYR A 20 -6.19 -12.77 10.71
CA TYR A 20 -5.91 -12.90 9.28
C TYR A 20 -4.41 -13.03 8.96
N VAL A 21 -3.56 -12.28 9.67
CA VAL A 21 -2.10 -12.39 9.56
C VAL A 21 -1.63 -13.81 9.87
N LYS A 22 -2.21 -14.48 10.88
CA LYS A 22 -1.85 -15.87 11.24
C LYS A 22 -2.32 -16.91 10.23
N THR A 23 -3.42 -16.64 9.51
CA THR A 23 -3.95 -17.54 8.49
C THR A 23 -3.36 -17.30 7.10
N GLY A 24 -2.55 -16.23 6.93
CA GLY A 24 -2.01 -15.84 5.63
C GLY A 24 -3.04 -15.22 4.68
N GLU A 25 -4.20 -14.83 5.23
CA GLU A 25 -5.32 -14.26 4.49
C GLU A 25 -5.20 -12.74 4.40
N ARG A 26 -5.91 -12.12 3.45
CA ARG A 26 -5.89 -10.66 3.24
C ARG A 26 -6.44 -9.92 4.48
N ALA A 27 -5.55 -9.26 5.22
CA ALA A 27 -5.92 -8.46 6.39
C ALA A 27 -6.06 -6.95 6.06
N LEU A 28 -5.08 -6.40 5.34
CA LEU A 28 -4.97 -4.99 5.02
C LEU A 28 -4.60 -4.81 3.54
N TRP A 29 -4.98 -3.68 2.95
CA TRP A 29 -4.68 -3.31 1.58
C TRP A 29 -4.62 -1.79 1.43
N TRP A 30 -4.25 -1.31 0.25
CA TRP A 30 -4.39 0.10 -0.14
C TRP A 30 -4.91 0.17 -1.58
N HIS A 31 -5.51 1.29 -1.95
CA HIS A 31 -6.01 1.48 -3.31
C HIS A 31 -4.98 2.20 -4.17
N LEU A 32 -4.68 1.60 -5.32
CA LEU A 32 -3.83 2.16 -6.36
C LEU A 32 -4.37 3.54 -6.80
N PRO A 33 -3.50 4.49 -7.21
CA PRO A 33 -3.96 5.70 -7.89
C PRO A 33 -4.86 5.35 -9.07
N ASP A 34 -6.00 6.04 -9.16
CA ASP A 34 -7.07 5.68 -10.09
C ASP A 34 -6.57 5.86 -11.54
N GLU A 35 -5.75 6.88 -11.79
CA GLU A 35 -5.12 7.11 -13.08
C GLU A 35 -4.15 5.98 -13.48
N LEU A 36 -3.35 5.48 -12.53
CA LEU A 36 -2.43 4.36 -12.81
C LEU A 36 -3.20 3.07 -13.06
N TYR A 37 -4.26 2.83 -12.29
CA TYR A 37 -5.18 1.72 -12.51
C TYR A 37 -5.80 1.76 -13.92
N GLU A 38 -6.25 2.94 -14.37
CA GLU A 38 -6.87 3.13 -15.68
C GLU A 38 -5.87 3.08 -16.84
N ASP A 39 -4.73 3.78 -16.71
CA ASP A 39 -3.69 3.87 -17.75
C ASP A 39 -3.11 2.49 -18.08
N TYR A 40 -2.83 1.68 -17.06
CA TYR A 40 -2.22 0.36 -17.18
C TYR A 40 -3.21 -0.80 -17.14
N LYS A 41 -4.50 -0.51 -16.90
CA LYS A 41 -5.57 -1.50 -16.80
C LYS A 41 -5.17 -2.67 -15.90
N VAL A 42 -4.74 -2.35 -14.68
CA VAL A 42 -4.24 -3.34 -13.73
C VAL A 42 -5.32 -4.39 -13.47
N GLN A 43 -4.94 -5.65 -13.53
CA GLN A 43 -5.83 -6.79 -13.39
C GLN A 43 -5.72 -7.40 -12.00
N PRO A 44 -6.75 -8.14 -11.54
CA PRO A 44 -6.65 -8.93 -10.33
C PRO A 44 -5.44 -9.88 -10.37
N GLY A 45 -4.68 -9.95 -9.27
CA GLY A 45 -3.49 -10.81 -9.14
C GLY A 45 -2.18 -10.27 -9.74
N ASP A 46 -2.21 -9.16 -10.49
CA ASP A 46 -1.00 -8.48 -10.99
C ASP A 46 -0.06 -8.12 -9.84
N ALA A 47 1.25 -8.12 -10.11
CA ALA A 47 2.26 -7.67 -9.16
C ALA A 47 2.51 -6.16 -9.32
N ILE A 48 2.57 -5.43 -8.22
CA ILE A 48 2.98 -4.03 -8.17
C ILE A 48 4.32 -3.97 -7.44
N SER A 49 5.31 -3.40 -8.10
CA SER A 49 6.67 -3.29 -7.56
C SER A 49 7.13 -1.84 -7.46
N GLY A 50 7.96 -1.57 -6.46
CA GLY A 50 8.53 -0.25 -6.24
C GLY A 50 9.18 -0.14 -4.87
N LYS A 51 9.12 1.05 -4.24
CA LYS A 51 9.73 1.33 -2.94
C LYS A 51 8.72 1.79 -1.89
N LEU A 52 8.80 1.21 -0.69
CA LEU A 52 8.17 1.75 0.51
C LEU A 52 9.08 2.82 1.10
N LEU A 53 8.67 4.08 0.97
CA LEU A 53 9.48 5.24 1.35
C LEU A 53 9.31 5.60 2.82
N ALA A 54 8.06 5.61 3.31
CA ALA A 54 7.74 5.94 4.68
C ALA A 54 6.42 5.31 5.15
N VAL A 55 6.32 5.15 6.47
CA VAL A 55 5.11 4.72 7.18
C VAL A 55 4.74 5.80 8.19
N TYR A 56 3.46 6.16 8.24
CA TYR A 56 2.92 7.16 9.15
C TYR A 56 1.82 6.56 10.01
N ASN A 57 1.72 7.02 11.27
CA ASN A 57 0.61 6.67 12.16
C ASN A 57 -0.59 7.61 11.95
N GLY A 58 -1.69 7.34 12.66
CA GLY A 58 -2.90 8.16 12.64
C GLY A 58 -2.77 9.54 13.30
N GLU A 59 -1.58 9.95 13.77
CA GLU A 59 -1.28 11.32 14.19
C GLU A 59 -0.58 12.12 13.07
N GLY A 60 -0.36 11.49 11.91
CA GLY A 60 0.44 12.05 10.82
C GLY A 60 1.95 12.03 11.11
N GLU A 61 2.39 11.36 12.16
CA GLU A 61 3.80 11.23 12.49
C GLU A 61 4.43 10.13 11.66
N LYS A 62 5.62 10.40 11.11
CA LYS A 62 6.40 9.40 10.40
C LYS A 62 7.05 8.45 11.42
N ILE A 63 6.61 7.19 11.43
CA ILE A 63 7.11 6.16 12.36
C ILE A 63 8.20 5.27 11.75
N ALA A 64 8.32 5.22 10.42
CA ALA A 64 9.40 4.52 9.73
C ALA A 64 9.77 5.20 8.40
N SER A 65 11.03 5.07 7.98
CA SER A 65 11.55 5.50 6.66
C SER A 65 12.38 4.38 6.03
N PRO A 66 11.76 3.25 5.66
CA PRO A 66 12.51 2.04 5.32
C PRO A 66 13.28 2.16 4.01
N ASN A 67 12.73 2.85 3.00
CA ASN A 67 13.31 2.95 1.66
C ASN A 67 13.61 1.55 1.06
N GLU A 68 12.69 0.61 1.27
CA GLU A 68 12.81 -0.80 0.92
C GLU A 68 12.06 -1.10 -0.38
N ASP A 69 12.64 -1.97 -1.21
CA ASP A 69 11.95 -2.50 -2.38
C ASP A 69 10.81 -3.41 -1.96
N PHE A 70 9.70 -3.36 -2.69
CA PHE A 70 8.57 -4.24 -2.50
C PHE A 70 8.08 -4.80 -3.84
N THR A 71 7.45 -5.98 -3.76
CA THR A 71 6.60 -6.54 -4.80
C THR A 71 5.37 -7.13 -4.11
N TRP A 72 4.24 -6.47 -4.26
CA TRP A 72 2.97 -6.85 -3.66
C TRP A 72 1.94 -7.19 -4.72
N ARG A 73 0.90 -7.93 -4.38
CA ARG A 73 -0.11 -8.36 -5.35
C ARG A 73 -1.37 -7.51 -5.26
N ALA A 74 -1.92 -7.17 -6.42
CA ALA A 74 -3.31 -6.80 -6.51
C ALA A 74 -4.19 -7.97 -6.03
N SER A 75 -5.32 -7.64 -5.43
CA SER A 75 -6.26 -8.64 -4.93
C SER A 75 -6.80 -9.52 -6.06
N ASN A 76 -7.30 -10.71 -5.72
CA ASN A 76 -7.90 -11.61 -6.71
C ASN A 76 -9.29 -11.14 -7.17
N GLU A 77 -9.89 -10.18 -6.46
CA GLU A 77 -11.21 -9.62 -6.76
C GLU A 77 -11.13 -8.34 -7.59
N SER A 78 -10.02 -7.58 -7.48
CA SER A 78 -9.84 -6.29 -8.15
C SER A 78 -8.36 -5.94 -8.34
N GLY A 79 -8.02 -5.37 -9.50
CA GLY A 79 -6.73 -4.75 -9.78
C GLY A 79 -6.46 -3.44 -9.01
N LEU A 80 -7.48 -2.86 -8.39
CA LEU A 80 -7.37 -1.58 -7.68
C LEU A 80 -6.81 -1.72 -6.27
N ALA A 81 -7.09 -2.84 -5.59
CA ALA A 81 -6.70 -3.07 -4.20
C ALA A 81 -5.40 -3.87 -4.12
N ILE A 82 -4.34 -3.29 -3.57
CA ILE A 82 -3.03 -3.93 -3.42
C ILE A 82 -2.90 -4.46 -1.99
N VAL A 83 -2.74 -5.77 -1.88
CA VAL A 83 -2.77 -6.49 -0.60
C VAL A 83 -1.42 -6.38 0.09
N LEU A 84 -1.45 -5.98 1.37
CA LEU A 84 -0.26 -5.92 2.20
C LEU A 84 0.12 -7.33 2.67
N PRO A 85 1.36 -7.79 2.45
CA PRO A 85 1.79 -9.08 2.95
C PRO A 85 1.82 -9.15 4.48
N PRO A 86 1.50 -10.29 5.11
CA PRO A 86 1.51 -10.45 6.57
C PRO A 86 2.82 -10.03 7.24
N GLU A 87 3.96 -10.28 6.59
CA GLU A 87 5.29 -9.88 7.05
C GLU A 87 5.49 -8.37 7.10
N VAL A 88 4.88 -7.62 6.16
CA VAL A 88 4.93 -6.14 6.15
C VAL A 88 4.03 -5.60 7.26
N ILE A 89 2.83 -6.18 7.40
CA ILE A 89 1.87 -5.81 8.44
C ILE A 89 2.50 -5.98 9.83
N THR A 90 3.12 -7.13 10.08
CA THR A 90 3.77 -7.42 11.37
C THR A 90 5.03 -6.60 11.60
N LYS A 91 5.89 -6.44 10.58
CA LYS A 91 7.12 -5.66 10.68
C LYS A 91 6.87 -4.20 11.08
N TYR A 92 5.85 -3.57 10.50
CA TYR A 92 5.53 -2.17 10.75
C TYR A 92 4.33 -1.97 11.68
N LYS A 93 3.78 -3.04 12.27
CA LYS A 93 2.60 -3.02 13.14
C LYS A 93 1.43 -2.25 12.52
N LEU A 94 1.14 -2.54 11.25
CA LEU A 94 0.15 -1.80 10.46
C LEU A 94 -1.28 -2.11 10.91
N THR A 95 -2.12 -1.09 10.86
CA THR A 95 -3.57 -1.14 10.99
C THR A 95 -4.20 -0.27 9.89
N GLU A 96 -5.53 -0.25 9.78
CA GLU A 96 -6.23 0.70 8.89
C GLU A 96 -6.01 2.18 9.26
N PHE A 97 -5.43 2.47 10.44
CA PHE A 97 -5.14 3.82 10.90
C PHE A 97 -3.73 4.30 10.52
N HIS A 98 -3.12 3.68 9.51
CA HIS A 98 -1.77 4.01 9.03
C HIS A 98 -1.79 4.56 7.61
N PHE A 99 -0.72 5.27 7.23
CA PHE A 99 -0.51 5.79 5.88
C PHE A 99 0.81 5.32 5.27
N LEU A 100 0.68 4.92 4.00
CA LEU A 100 1.67 4.51 3.02
C LEU A 100 2.32 5.67 2.29
N GLU A 101 3.64 5.89 2.31
CA GLU A 101 4.30 6.65 1.22
C GLU A 101 5.09 5.70 0.34
N LEU A 102 4.72 5.64 -0.94
CA LEU A 102 5.18 4.63 -1.89
C LEU A 102 5.71 5.32 -3.15
N SER A 103 6.65 4.67 -3.81
CA SER A 103 7.04 4.94 -5.19
C SER A 103 6.77 3.68 -5.99
N ILE A 104 5.85 3.73 -6.94
CA ILE A 104 5.46 2.61 -7.80
C ILE A 104 6.26 2.70 -9.07
N GLU A 105 6.99 1.64 -9.41
CA GLU A 105 7.96 1.64 -10.50
C GLU A 105 7.56 0.69 -11.63
N LYS A 106 6.93 -0.45 -11.30
CA LYS A 106 6.61 -1.49 -12.29
C LYS A 106 5.30 -2.21 -11.97
N ILE A 107 4.68 -2.74 -13.03
CA ILE A 107 3.55 -3.66 -12.97
C ILE A 107 3.98 -4.98 -13.61
N GLY A 108 3.79 -6.08 -12.91
CA GLY A 108 4.14 -7.43 -13.35
C GLY A 108 2.91 -8.28 -13.67
N ARG A 109 2.86 -8.87 -14.87
CA ARG A 109 1.79 -9.78 -15.32
C ARG A 109 2.39 -10.97 -16.07
N ASP A 110 1.98 -12.18 -15.72
CA ASP A 110 2.39 -13.43 -16.39
C ASP A 110 3.92 -13.57 -16.62
N GLY A 111 4.72 -13.07 -15.67
CA GLY A 111 6.19 -13.13 -15.74
C GLY A 111 6.84 -12.02 -16.58
N GLN A 112 6.06 -11.06 -17.08
CA GLN A 112 6.55 -9.86 -17.74
C GLN A 112 6.41 -8.64 -16.82
N GLU A 113 7.36 -7.72 -16.88
CA GLU A 113 7.30 -6.44 -16.15
C GLU A 113 7.16 -5.28 -17.13
N GLU A 114 6.25 -4.36 -16.83
CA GLU A 114 6.04 -3.09 -17.53
C GLU A 114 6.45 -1.94 -16.60
N GLU A 115 7.28 -1.01 -17.10
CA GLU A 115 7.65 0.19 -16.35
C GLU A 115 6.50 1.19 -16.28
N VAL A 116 6.32 1.76 -15.10
CA VAL A 116 5.36 2.83 -14.86
C VAL A 116 5.96 4.18 -15.25
N TYR A 117 5.25 4.89 -16.14
CA TYR A 117 5.57 6.18 -16.73
C TYR A 117 7.04 6.36 -17.13
N PRO A 118 7.55 5.59 -18.12
CA PRO A 118 8.91 5.74 -18.59
C PRO A 118 9.10 7.13 -19.22
N GLY A 119 9.87 7.96 -18.54
CA GLY A 119 10.14 9.36 -18.89
C GLY A 119 9.98 10.30 -17.71
N GLU A 120 9.11 9.95 -16.76
CA GLU A 120 8.43 10.94 -15.95
C GLU A 120 8.21 10.45 -14.51
N THR A 121 8.45 11.31 -13.52
CA THR A 121 8.00 11.03 -12.15
C THR A 121 6.68 11.75 -11.90
N LYS A 122 5.63 10.98 -11.63
CA LYS A 122 4.31 11.53 -11.32
C LYS A 122 4.07 11.52 -9.81
N LEU A 123 3.40 12.55 -9.30
CA LEU A 123 2.94 12.63 -7.92
C LEU A 123 1.41 12.59 -7.94
N ARG A 124 0.81 11.48 -7.55
CA ARG A 124 -0.65 11.28 -7.59
C ARG A 124 -1.14 10.61 -6.32
N LYS A 125 -2.45 10.75 -6.03
CA LYS A 125 -3.11 10.23 -4.82
C LYS A 125 -2.28 10.48 -3.57
N TRP A 126 -2.16 11.75 -3.21
CA TRP A 126 -1.34 12.21 -2.10
C TRP A 126 -2.22 12.69 -0.95
N TRP A 127 -2.30 11.90 0.12
CA TRP A 127 -2.99 12.31 1.34
C TRP A 127 -2.26 13.52 1.97
N PRO A 128 -2.98 14.64 2.21
CA PRO A 128 -2.38 15.81 2.84
C PRO A 128 -2.14 15.58 4.34
N ASP A 129 -1.13 16.26 4.88
CA ASP A 129 -0.63 16.04 6.26
C ASP A 129 -1.73 16.26 7.30
N GLU A 130 -2.60 17.25 7.11
CA GLU A 130 -3.69 17.57 8.01
C GLU A 130 -4.74 16.47 8.08
N ARG A 131 -4.91 15.70 6.98
CA ARG A 131 -5.87 14.59 6.92
C ARG A 131 -5.30 13.27 7.41
N MET A 132 -4.00 13.20 7.71
CA MET A 132 -3.42 12.03 8.36
C MET A 132 -3.65 12.02 9.88
N LYS A 133 -4.22 13.10 10.44
CA LYS A 133 -4.59 13.22 11.85
C LYS A 133 -6.01 12.70 12.06
N LEU A 134 -6.10 11.44 12.46
CA LEU A 134 -7.35 10.72 12.69
C LEU A 134 -7.86 10.97 14.10
N GLU A 135 -9.13 11.37 14.23
CA GLU A 135 -9.80 11.55 15.52
C GLU A 135 -9.95 10.23 16.28
N TYR A 136 -10.20 9.15 15.54
CA TYR A 136 -10.30 7.80 16.06
C TYR A 136 -9.21 6.91 15.45
N LYS A 137 -8.57 6.12 16.31
CA LYS A 137 -7.50 5.19 15.95
C LYS A 137 -7.39 4.10 16.99
N VAL A 138 -7.03 2.92 16.53
CA VAL A 138 -6.77 1.75 17.37
C VAL A 138 -5.38 1.23 17.03
N ASP A 139 -4.62 0.95 18.08
CA ASP A 139 -3.27 0.43 17.96
C ASP A 139 -3.27 -1.01 17.43
N TYR A 140 -2.12 -1.41 16.88
CA TYR A 140 -1.89 -2.80 16.53
C TYR A 140 -1.93 -3.69 17.78
N ILE A 141 -2.62 -4.82 17.69
CA ILE A 141 -2.78 -5.77 18.79
C ILE A 141 -1.86 -6.97 18.57
N GLU A 142 -0.92 -7.17 19.50
CA GLU A 142 0.04 -8.30 19.50
C GLU A 142 -0.62 -9.66 19.82
#